data_AF-A0A538SUN1-F1
#
_entry.id   AF-A0A538SUN1-F1
#
_cell.length_a   1.000
_cell.length_b   1.000
_cell.length_c   1.000
_cell.angle_alpha   90.00
_cell.angle_beta   90.00
_cell.angle_gamma   90.00
#
_symmetry.space_group_name_H-M   'P 1'
#
loop_
_entity.id
_entity.type
_entity.pdbx_description
1 polymer ?
#
loop_
_entity_poly.entity_id
_entity_poly.type
_entity_poly.pdbx_seq_one_letter_code
_entity_poly.pdbx_strand_id
1 'polypeptide(L)'
;MIPLVLLGAAGRMGRAIEQAAGESGDFQIRLRIERPQQIPPPSARGAGEAWSDSPEAIAAGDVVVDFSAGPGTCAAARACAARGAALVSGTTGLDGAAEDELKAAARRVAVLRAANFSLGIAALRRSLREVLAMLPASWDIEIVERHHRGKADSPSVTALHLAGDAAAARGLAAGALRFGREGRAGPRPAAEI
;
A
#
# COMPACT_ATOMS: atom_id res chain seq x y z
N MET A 1 -12.19 -20.65 8.41
CA MET A 1 -11.54 -19.79 7.41
C MET A 1 -12.22 -18.43 7.40
N ILE A 2 -11.46 -17.35 7.24
CA ILE A 2 -11.95 -15.98 7.13
C ILE A 2 -12.38 -15.73 5.67
N PRO A 3 -13.62 -15.25 5.42
CA PRO A 3 -14.07 -14.96 4.06
C PRO A 3 -13.36 -13.72 3.52
N LEU A 4 -12.64 -13.89 2.42
CA LEU A 4 -11.87 -12.84 1.75
C LEU A 4 -12.52 -12.45 0.43
N VAL A 5 -12.63 -11.15 0.20
CA VAL A 5 -13.04 -10.55 -1.08
C VAL A 5 -11.84 -9.81 -1.67
N LEU A 6 -11.42 -10.19 -2.87
CA LEU A 6 -10.20 -9.66 -3.48
C LEU A 6 -10.55 -8.68 -4.61
N LEU A 7 -10.22 -7.41 -4.43
CA LEU A 7 -10.47 -6.34 -5.40
C LEU A 7 -9.20 -6.01 -6.19
N GLY A 8 -9.28 -6.10 -7.52
CA GLY A 8 -8.11 -6.11 -8.41
C GLY A 8 -7.51 -7.52 -8.57
N ALA A 9 -8.33 -8.56 -8.47
CA ALA A 9 -7.91 -9.97 -8.46
C ALA A 9 -7.11 -10.39 -9.71
N ALA A 10 -7.44 -9.87 -10.90
CA ALA A 10 -6.68 -10.17 -12.12
C ALA A 10 -5.36 -9.38 -12.24
N GLY A 11 -5.07 -8.50 -11.28
CA GLY A 11 -3.80 -7.79 -11.16
C GLY A 11 -2.62 -8.69 -10.77
N ARG A 12 -1.41 -8.11 -10.81
CA ARG A 12 -0.19 -8.80 -10.32
C ARG A 12 -0.27 -9.09 -8.82
N MET A 13 -0.72 -8.12 -8.03
CA MET A 13 -0.88 -8.31 -6.58
C MET A 13 -2.08 -9.18 -6.24
N GLY A 14 -3.18 -9.10 -6.99
CA GLY A 14 -4.31 -10.03 -6.86
C GLY A 14 -3.83 -11.49 -6.85
N ARG A 15 -3.20 -11.94 -7.94
CA ARG A 15 -2.62 -13.30 -8.01
C ARG A 15 -1.68 -13.68 -6.87
N ALA A 16 -0.82 -12.76 -6.42
CA ALA A 16 0.09 -13.02 -5.31
C ALA A 16 -0.66 -13.21 -3.97
N ILE A 17 -1.77 -12.48 -3.77
CA ILE A 17 -2.65 -12.62 -2.60
C ILE A 17 -3.46 -13.92 -2.70
N GLU A 18 -3.89 -14.32 -3.90
CA GLU A 18 -4.56 -15.62 -4.11
C GLU A 18 -3.66 -16.79 -3.72
N GLN A 19 -2.41 -16.77 -4.16
CA GLN A 19 -1.41 -17.76 -3.79
C GLN A 19 -1.18 -17.76 -2.26
N ALA A 20 -0.91 -16.61 -1.66
CA ALA A 20 -0.63 -16.52 -0.22
C ALA A 20 -1.82 -16.94 0.65
N ALA A 21 -3.06 -16.66 0.24
CA ALA A 21 -4.26 -17.12 0.93
C ALA A 21 -4.40 -18.65 0.88
N GLY A 22 -4.10 -19.26 -0.28
CA GLY A 22 -4.08 -20.72 -0.44
C GLY A 22 -2.97 -21.41 0.37
N GLU A 23 -1.80 -20.79 0.49
CA GLU A 23 -0.67 -21.29 1.29
C GLU A 23 -0.91 -21.20 2.81
N SER A 24 -1.62 -20.17 3.28
CA SER A 24 -1.97 -20.01 4.70
C SER A 24 -3.08 -20.96 5.16
N GLY A 25 -4.12 -21.16 4.34
CA GLY A 25 -5.29 -21.96 4.73
C GLY A 25 -6.21 -21.29 5.76
N ASP A 26 -5.85 -20.13 6.33
CA ASP A 26 -6.71 -19.36 7.23
C ASP A 26 -7.83 -18.63 6.47
N PHE A 27 -7.61 -18.32 5.18
CA PHE A 27 -8.47 -17.48 4.35
C PHE A 27 -9.17 -18.28 3.26
N GLN A 28 -10.43 -17.95 2.99
CA GLN A 28 -11.19 -18.48 1.86
C GLN A 28 -11.60 -17.32 0.94
N ILE A 29 -11.05 -17.28 -0.28
CA ILE A 29 -11.44 -16.27 -1.27
C ILE A 29 -12.81 -16.62 -1.82
N ARG A 30 -13.85 -15.98 -1.26
CA ARG A 30 -15.26 -16.22 -1.62
C ARG A 30 -15.72 -15.42 -2.83
N LEU A 31 -14.98 -14.39 -3.22
CA LEU A 31 -15.32 -13.50 -4.32
C LEU A 31 -14.08 -12.75 -4.83
N ARG A 32 -13.96 -12.68 -6.15
CA ARG A 32 -13.00 -11.86 -6.87
C ARG A 32 -13.74 -10.71 -7.54
N ILE A 33 -13.27 -9.47 -7.35
CA ILE A 33 -13.87 -8.28 -7.94
C ILE A 33 -12.85 -7.61 -8.86
N GLU A 34 -13.26 -7.37 -10.10
CA GLU A 34 -12.39 -6.85 -11.15
C GLU A 34 -13.22 -6.12 -12.21
N ARG A 35 -12.61 -5.22 -12.98
CA ARG A 35 -13.30 -4.53 -14.08
C ARG A 35 -13.85 -5.54 -15.11
N PRO A 36 -15.02 -5.29 -15.73
CA PRO A 36 -15.67 -6.25 -16.63
C PRO A 36 -14.76 -6.84 -17.72
N GLN A 37 -13.86 -6.03 -18.28
CA GLN A 37 -12.93 -6.41 -19.36
C GLN A 37 -11.74 -7.26 -18.87
N GLN A 38 -11.54 -7.36 -17.55
CA GLN A 38 -10.46 -8.12 -16.91
C GLN A 38 -10.98 -9.33 -16.10
N ILE A 39 -12.30 -9.48 -15.97
CA ILE A 39 -12.90 -10.72 -15.46
C ILE A 39 -12.69 -11.83 -16.51
N PRO A 40 -12.09 -12.98 -16.15
CA PRO A 40 -11.91 -14.08 -17.08
C PRO A 40 -13.25 -14.69 -17.54
N PRO A 41 -13.34 -15.21 -18.78
CA PRO A 41 -14.51 -15.95 -19.24
C PRO A 41 -14.74 -17.20 -18.39
N PRO A 42 -15.99 -17.73 -18.27
CA PRO A 42 -16.28 -18.88 -17.42
C PRO A 42 -15.41 -20.12 -17.66
N SER A 43 -14.95 -20.35 -18.90
CA SER A 43 -14.06 -21.45 -19.28
C SER A 43 -12.62 -21.32 -18.79
N ALA A 44 -12.20 -20.14 -18.32
CA ALA A 44 -10.86 -19.85 -17.80
C ALA A 44 -10.84 -19.62 -16.27
N ARG A 45 -11.96 -19.90 -15.58
CA ARG A 45 -12.08 -19.79 -14.13
C ARG A 45 -11.78 -21.12 -13.45
N GLY A 46 -11.23 -21.07 -12.24
CA GLY A 46 -11.14 -22.23 -11.37
C GLY A 46 -12.54 -22.74 -10.95
N ALA A 47 -12.64 -24.02 -10.61
CA ALA A 47 -13.89 -24.62 -10.15
C ALA A 47 -14.37 -23.92 -8.86
N GLY A 48 -15.60 -23.38 -8.89
CA GLY A 48 -16.18 -22.65 -7.76
C GLY A 48 -15.72 -21.19 -7.61
N GLU A 49 -14.93 -20.64 -8.53
CA GLU A 49 -14.54 -19.23 -8.47
C GLU A 49 -15.70 -18.27 -8.80
N ALA A 50 -16.18 -17.56 -7.78
CA ALA A 50 -17.08 -16.43 -7.98
C ALA A 50 -16.31 -15.16 -8.38
N TRP A 51 -16.81 -14.50 -9.43
CA TRP A 51 -16.29 -13.24 -9.97
C TRP A 51 -17.43 -12.22 -10.11
N SER A 52 -17.16 -10.95 -9.83
CA SER A 52 -18.09 -9.83 -10.01
C SER A 52 -17.36 -8.57 -10.47
N ASP A 53 -18.09 -7.62 -11.05
CA ASP A 53 -17.64 -6.27 -11.39
C ASP A 53 -18.09 -5.19 -10.39
N SER A 54 -18.98 -5.54 -9.43
CA SER A 54 -19.51 -4.59 -8.44
C SER A 54 -19.03 -4.88 -7.02
N PRO A 55 -18.40 -3.90 -6.34
CA PRO A 55 -18.16 -3.91 -4.89
C PRO A 55 -19.44 -4.07 -4.03
N GLU A 56 -20.65 -3.89 -4.58
CA GLU A 56 -21.91 -4.10 -3.86
C GLU A 56 -22.17 -5.57 -3.50
N ALA A 57 -21.39 -6.49 -4.09
CA ALA A 57 -21.36 -7.91 -3.73
C ALA A 57 -20.56 -8.22 -2.43
N ILE A 58 -19.95 -7.20 -1.79
CA ILE A 58 -19.37 -7.30 -0.44
C ILE A 58 -20.49 -7.53 0.60
N ALA A 59 -20.27 -8.43 1.54
CA ALA A 59 -21.21 -8.85 2.58
C ALA A 59 -20.68 -8.52 3.99
N ALA A 60 -21.56 -8.58 4.98
CA ALA A 60 -21.17 -8.43 6.38
C ALA A 60 -20.22 -9.55 6.82
N GLY A 61 -19.17 -9.20 7.57
CA GLY A 61 -18.17 -10.16 8.04
C GLY A 61 -17.06 -10.51 7.05
N ASP A 62 -17.08 -9.94 5.83
CA ASP A 62 -15.97 -10.07 4.89
C ASP A 62 -14.71 -9.31 5.36
N VAL A 63 -13.55 -9.80 4.93
CA VAL A 63 -12.32 -9.01 4.83
C VAL A 63 -12.07 -8.71 3.36
N VAL A 64 -12.14 -7.44 2.99
CA VAL A 64 -11.88 -6.96 1.62
C VAL A 64 -10.42 -6.58 1.50
N VAL A 65 -9.72 -7.13 0.52
CA VAL A 65 -8.33 -6.78 0.21
C VAL A 65 -8.29 -6.07 -1.14
N ASP A 66 -7.85 -4.81 -1.14
CA ASP A 66 -7.87 -3.90 -2.28
C ASP A 66 -6.46 -3.55 -2.78
N PHE A 67 -6.18 -3.99 -4.01
CA PHE A 67 -5.01 -3.58 -4.79
C PHE A 67 -5.44 -3.15 -6.21
N SER A 68 -6.50 -2.35 -6.27
CA SER A 68 -7.11 -1.87 -7.51
C SER A 68 -6.58 -0.48 -7.93
N ALA A 69 -7.46 0.52 -8.00
CA ALA A 69 -7.18 1.92 -8.35
C ALA A 69 -8.17 2.83 -7.62
N GLY A 70 -7.88 4.13 -7.53
CA GLY A 70 -8.66 5.10 -6.75
C GLY A 70 -10.19 4.93 -6.78
N PRO A 71 -10.85 4.91 -7.97
CA PRO A 71 -12.30 4.72 -8.06
C PRO A 71 -12.80 3.39 -7.44
N GLY A 72 -12.02 2.31 -7.58
CA GLY A 72 -12.30 1.01 -6.97
C GLY A 72 -12.15 1.06 -5.45
N THR A 73 -11.08 1.68 -4.95
CA THR A 73 -10.87 1.92 -3.51
C THR A 73 -12.02 2.72 -2.89
N CYS A 74 -12.49 3.80 -3.53
CA CYS A 74 -13.63 4.57 -3.05
C CYS A 74 -14.92 3.73 -2.98
N ALA A 75 -15.20 2.94 -4.02
CA ALA A 75 -16.38 2.07 -4.05
C ALA A 75 -16.31 0.97 -2.98
N ALA A 76 -15.13 0.37 -2.76
CA ALA A 76 -14.89 -0.59 -1.69
C ALA A 76 -15.04 0.02 -0.30
N ALA A 77 -14.48 1.21 -0.06
CA ALA A 77 -14.59 1.92 1.22
C ALA A 77 -16.06 2.17 1.58
N ARG A 78 -16.86 2.68 0.64
CA ARG A 78 -18.30 2.88 0.84
C ARG A 78 -19.05 1.56 1.07
N ALA A 79 -18.78 0.52 0.27
CA ALA A 79 -19.42 -0.78 0.42
C ALA A 79 -19.09 -1.44 1.78
N CYS A 80 -17.82 -1.42 2.19
CA CYS A 80 -17.37 -1.94 3.49
C CYS A 80 -18.07 -1.22 4.64
N ALA A 81 -18.08 0.13 4.60
CA ALA A 81 -18.70 0.97 5.61
C ALA A 81 -20.23 0.80 5.71
N ALA A 82 -20.89 0.44 4.60
CA ALA A 82 -22.34 0.18 4.55
C ALA A 82 -22.71 -1.27 4.95
N ARG A 83 -21.82 -2.24 4.71
CA ARG A 83 -22.08 -3.66 4.92
C ARG A 83 -21.48 -4.22 6.21
N GLY A 84 -20.58 -3.51 6.89
CA GLY A 84 -19.88 -4.02 8.07
C GLY A 84 -18.76 -5.00 7.72
N ALA A 85 -18.06 -4.78 6.60
CA ALA A 85 -16.87 -5.54 6.20
C ALA A 85 -15.59 -4.78 6.57
N ALA A 86 -14.52 -5.49 6.91
CA ALA A 86 -13.21 -4.89 7.12
C ALA A 86 -12.52 -4.62 5.77
N LEU A 87 -11.68 -3.58 5.70
CA LEU A 87 -10.95 -3.21 4.47
C LEU A 87 -9.44 -3.16 4.71
N VAL A 88 -8.69 -3.82 3.83
CA VAL A 88 -7.23 -3.75 3.75
C VAL A 88 -6.86 -3.21 2.37
N SER A 89 -6.39 -1.95 2.29
CA SER A 89 -6.06 -1.31 0.99
C SER A 89 -4.56 -1.04 0.84
N GLY A 90 -3.99 -1.62 -0.21
CA GLY A 90 -2.63 -1.38 -0.71
C GLY A 90 -2.56 -0.51 -1.95
N THR A 91 -3.69 -0.04 -2.47
CA THR A 91 -3.75 0.85 -3.64
C THR A 91 -2.94 2.14 -3.41
N THR A 92 -2.09 2.52 -4.36
CA THR A 92 -1.23 3.70 -4.29
C THR A 92 -1.69 4.79 -5.27
N GLY A 93 -1.21 6.02 -5.12
CA GLY A 93 -1.60 7.14 -6.00
C GLY A 93 -3.04 7.60 -5.80
N LEU A 94 -3.58 7.45 -4.58
CA LEU A 94 -4.90 7.96 -4.21
C LEU A 94 -4.90 9.48 -4.12
N ASP A 95 -5.99 10.11 -4.55
CA ASP A 95 -6.24 11.54 -4.35
C ASP A 95 -6.86 11.82 -2.97
N GLY A 96 -7.07 13.10 -2.66
CA GLY A 96 -7.67 13.51 -1.39
C GLY A 96 -9.08 12.95 -1.17
N ALA A 97 -9.88 12.80 -2.24
CA ALA A 97 -11.24 12.26 -2.14
C ALA A 97 -11.23 10.77 -1.78
N ALA A 98 -10.32 9.99 -2.35
CA ALA A 98 -10.15 8.58 -2.01
C ALA A 98 -9.62 8.36 -0.60
N GLU A 99 -8.67 9.18 -0.13
CA GLU A 99 -8.20 9.14 1.25
C GLU A 99 -9.30 9.58 2.25
N ASP A 100 -10.18 10.51 1.89
CA ASP A 100 -11.32 10.91 2.73
C ASP A 100 -12.44 9.85 2.79
N GLU A 101 -12.69 9.11 1.71
CA GLU A 101 -13.58 7.93 1.71
C GLU A 101 -13.03 6.82 2.62
N LEU A 102 -11.72 6.55 2.58
CA LEU A 102 -11.06 5.61 3.49
C LEU A 102 -11.20 6.03 4.97
N LYS A 103 -10.98 7.32 5.28
CA LYS A 103 -11.23 7.88 6.63
C LYS A 103 -12.70 7.82 7.02
N ALA A 104 -13.63 7.94 6.06
CA ALA A 104 -15.06 7.82 6.31
C ALA A 104 -15.47 6.37 6.65
N ALA A 105 -14.90 5.39 5.95
CA ALA A 105 -15.08 3.98 6.26
C ALA A 105 -14.48 3.60 7.62
N ALA A 106 -13.29 4.12 7.95
CA ALA A 106 -12.60 3.88 9.22
C ALA A 106 -13.39 4.33 10.47
N ARG A 107 -14.42 5.18 10.33
CA ARG A 107 -15.34 5.54 11.43
C ARG A 107 -16.42 4.48 11.70
N ARG A 108 -16.56 3.45 10.87
CA ARG A 108 -17.59 2.39 10.98
C ARG A 108 -17.03 0.98 11.00
N VAL A 109 -15.93 0.73 10.29
CA VAL A 109 -15.31 -0.58 10.13
C VAL A 109 -13.79 -0.51 10.29
N ALA A 110 -13.15 -1.65 10.56
CA ALA A 110 -11.70 -1.72 10.57
C ALA A 110 -11.14 -1.44 9.17
N VAL A 111 -10.24 -0.46 9.07
CA VAL A 111 -9.53 -0.11 7.84
C VAL A 111 -8.03 -0.16 8.08
N LEU A 112 -7.32 -1.03 7.37
CA LEU A 112 -5.86 -1.05 7.31
C LEU A 112 -5.40 -0.51 5.96
N ARG A 113 -4.75 0.65 5.97
CA ARG A 113 -4.25 1.35 4.78
C ARG A 113 -2.74 1.46 4.86
N ALA A 114 -2.02 0.91 3.87
CA ALA A 114 -0.57 1.02 3.79
C ALA A 114 -0.09 1.09 2.35
N ALA A 115 0.89 1.95 2.06
CA ALA A 115 1.53 2.01 0.73
C ALA A 115 2.56 0.88 0.50
N ASN A 116 2.90 0.13 1.55
CA ASN A 116 3.79 -1.04 1.49
C ASN A 116 3.46 -1.97 2.67
N PHE A 117 3.18 -3.25 2.38
CA PHE A 117 2.80 -4.26 3.38
C PHE A 117 3.98 -5.11 3.89
N SER A 118 5.22 -4.80 3.48
CA SER A 118 6.40 -5.49 4.00
C SER A 118 6.64 -5.16 5.47
N LEU A 119 6.55 -6.19 6.32
CA LEU A 119 6.89 -6.10 7.75
C LEU A 119 8.32 -5.61 7.97
N GLY A 120 9.27 -5.98 7.10
CA GLY A 120 10.65 -5.49 7.16
C GLY A 120 10.77 -3.98 6.92
N ILE A 121 9.99 -3.42 5.99
CA ILE A 121 9.93 -1.97 5.76
C ILE A 121 9.20 -1.27 6.91
N ALA A 122 8.13 -1.86 7.45
CA ALA A 122 7.44 -1.30 8.63
C ALA A 122 8.36 -1.24 9.85
N ALA A 123 9.13 -2.30 10.11
CA ALA A 123 10.15 -2.35 11.16
C ALA A 123 11.26 -1.33 10.92
N LEU A 124 11.83 -1.27 9.72
CA LEU A 124 12.88 -0.30 9.35
C LEU A 124 12.42 1.15 9.58
N ARG A 125 11.21 1.51 9.16
CA ARG A 125 10.63 2.85 9.37
C ARG A 125 10.48 3.18 10.85
N ARG A 126 10.08 2.20 11.68
CA ARG A 126 10.01 2.37 13.13
C ARG A 126 11.39 2.60 13.74
N SER A 127 12.34 1.71 13.47
CA SER A 127 13.71 1.80 13.98
C SER A 127 14.42 3.07 13.53
N LEU A 128 14.21 3.54 12.30
CA LEU A 128 14.76 4.79 11.79
C LEU A 128 14.37 5.99 12.67
N ARG A 129 13.09 6.13 13.01
CA ARG A 129 12.60 7.23 13.86
C ARG A 129 13.12 7.14 15.29
N GLU A 130 13.13 5.93 15.87
CA GLU A 130 13.66 5.68 17.22
C GLU A 130 15.17 6.00 17.30
N VAL A 131 15.96 5.56 16.32
CA VAL A 131 17.41 5.81 16.24
C VAL A 131 17.73 7.28 16.00
N LEU A 132 17.04 7.96 15.09
CA LEU A 132 17.26 9.39 14.81
C LEU A 132 16.88 10.31 15.98
N ALA A 133 15.99 9.88 16.87
CA ALA A 133 15.69 10.60 18.11
C ALA A 133 16.81 10.48 19.16
N MET A 134 17.64 9.45 19.09
CA MET A 134 18.74 9.20 20.04
C MET A 134 20.11 9.69 19.56
N LEU A 135 20.35 9.74 18.25
CA LEU A 135 21.64 10.12 17.67
C LEU A 135 21.83 11.65 17.62
N PRO A 136 23.07 12.18 17.73
CA PRO A 136 23.35 13.61 17.60
C PRO A 136 22.84 14.20 16.28
N ALA A 137 22.35 15.43 16.28
CA ALA A 137 21.85 16.11 15.08
C ALA A 137 22.95 16.43 14.04
N SER A 138 24.23 16.34 14.44
CA SER A 138 25.39 16.49 13.54
C SER A 138 25.71 15.24 12.71
N TRP A 139 24.98 14.14 12.88
CA TRP A 139 25.14 12.95 12.05
C TRP A 139 24.34 13.09 10.76
N ASP A 140 25.07 13.16 9.65
CA ASP A 140 24.51 13.14 8.29
C ASP A 140 23.65 11.90 8.03
N ILE A 141 22.58 12.06 7.26
CA ILE A 141 21.67 11.00 6.87
C ILE A 141 21.78 10.84 5.36
N GLU A 142 22.10 9.65 4.87
CA GLU A 142 22.12 9.33 3.44
C GLU A 142 21.26 8.07 3.22
N ILE A 143 20.38 8.10 2.22
CA ILE A 143 19.48 6.98 1.90
C ILE A 143 19.90 6.36 0.57
N VAL A 144 20.43 5.14 0.64
CA VAL A 144 20.91 4.39 -0.52
C VAL A 144 19.96 3.23 -0.82
N GLU A 145 19.46 3.18 -2.05
CA GLU A 145 18.65 2.08 -2.56
C GLU A 145 19.26 1.44 -3.81
N ARG A 146 18.84 0.22 -4.14
CA ARG A 146 19.16 -0.46 -5.41
C ARG A 146 17.96 -1.27 -5.87
N HIS A 147 17.67 -1.20 -7.16
CA HIS A 147 16.58 -1.92 -7.80
C HIS A 147 17.01 -2.51 -9.14
N HIS A 148 16.19 -3.40 -9.70
CA HIS A 148 16.40 -3.97 -11.04
C HIS A 148 16.32 -2.88 -12.13
N ARG A 149 17.01 -3.09 -13.25
CA ARG A 149 17.12 -2.14 -14.39
C ARG A 149 15.80 -1.68 -15.04
N GLY A 150 14.69 -2.32 -14.70
CA GLY A 150 13.35 -2.07 -15.26
C GLY A 150 12.43 -1.28 -14.33
N LYS A 151 12.94 -0.76 -13.21
CA LYS A 151 12.20 0.15 -12.35
C LYS A 151 12.18 1.55 -12.98
N ALA A 152 11.00 2.14 -13.10
CA ALA A 152 10.80 3.42 -13.78
C ALA A 152 10.91 4.63 -12.83
N ASP A 153 10.54 4.47 -11.56
CA ASP A 153 10.62 5.50 -10.52
C ASP A 153 11.98 5.48 -9.79
N SER A 154 12.60 6.65 -9.65
CA SER A 154 13.85 6.85 -8.90
C SER A 154 13.88 8.27 -8.29
N PRO A 155 14.05 8.42 -6.95
CA PRO A 155 14.08 7.36 -5.95
C PRO A 155 12.76 6.60 -5.87
N SER A 156 12.80 5.42 -5.26
CA SER A 156 11.60 4.64 -4.98
C SER A 156 10.68 5.35 -3.98
N VAL A 157 9.37 5.09 -4.10
CA VAL A 157 8.38 5.50 -3.10
C VAL A 157 8.76 5.07 -1.67
N THR A 158 9.44 3.92 -1.50
CA THR A 158 9.94 3.48 -0.19
C THR A 158 11.07 4.38 0.34
N ALA A 159 12.03 4.76 -0.50
CA ALA A 159 13.09 5.69 -0.09
C ALA A 159 12.54 7.09 0.21
N LEU A 160 11.58 7.59 -0.59
CA LEU A 160 10.89 8.85 -0.30
C LEU A 160 10.14 8.82 1.05
N HIS A 161 9.51 7.70 1.40
CA HIS A 161 8.91 7.52 2.72
C HIS A 161 9.94 7.48 3.86
N LEU A 162 11.10 6.84 3.66
CA LEU A 162 12.18 6.83 4.65
C LEU A 162 12.80 8.23 4.82
N ALA A 163 12.96 8.96 3.73
CA ALA A 163 13.44 10.35 3.72
C ALA A 163 12.46 11.29 4.43
N GLY A 164 11.16 11.13 4.20
CA GLY A 164 10.11 11.85 4.92
C GLY A 164 10.08 11.54 6.42
N ASP A 165 10.19 10.27 6.80
CA ASP A 165 10.28 9.86 8.21
C ASP A 165 11.53 10.44 8.89
N ALA A 166 12.67 10.46 8.19
CA ALA A 166 13.93 11.03 8.69
C ALA A 166 13.87 12.55 8.82
N ALA A 167 13.36 13.26 7.81
CA ALA A 167 13.17 14.70 7.83
C ALA A 167 12.23 15.11 8.98
N ALA A 168 11.11 14.41 9.15
CA ALA A 168 10.17 14.64 10.25
C ALA A 168 10.81 14.40 11.62
N ALA A 169 11.56 13.30 11.80
CA ALA A 169 12.26 12.99 13.05
C ALA A 169 13.35 14.02 13.43
N ARG A 170 13.89 14.75 12.44
CA ARG A 170 14.90 15.80 12.61
C ARG A 170 14.35 17.23 12.51
N GLY A 171 13.05 17.41 12.27
CA GLY A 171 12.44 18.74 12.08
C GLY A 171 12.93 19.49 10.83
N LEU A 172 13.37 18.78 9.79
CA LEU A 172 13.94 19.37 8.58
C LEU A 172 12.85 19.83 7.61
N ALA A 173 13.14 20.91 6.87
CA ALA A 173 12.24 21.46 5.87
C ALA A 173 12.15 20.56 4.61
N ALA A 174 11.08 20.72 3.83
CA ALA A 174 10.87 19.94 2.59
C ALA A 174 12.03 20.07 1.55
N GLY A 175 12.79 21.17 1.59
CA GLY A 175 13.98 21.38 0.76
C GLY A 175 15.24 20.64 1.20
N ALA A 176 15.17 19.80 2.24
CA ALA A 176 16.30 19.01 2.75
C ALA A 176 16.75 17.89 1.79
N LEU A 177 15.87 17.39 0.92
CA LEU A 177 16.14 16.18 0.13
C LEU A 177 17.03 16.47 -1.08
N ARG A 178 18.14 15.73 -1.21
CA ARG A 178 19.09 15.85 -2.31
C ARG A 178 19.18 14.57 -3.14
N PHE A 179 18.58 14.61 -4.33
CA PHE A 179 18.60 13.49 -5.27
C PHE A 179 19.93 13.40 -6.04
N GLY A 180 21.00 13.01 -5.33
CA GLY A 180 22.31 12.73 -5.88
C GLY A 180 23.33 13.88 -5.81
N ARG A 181 24.61 13.49 -5.92
CA ARG A 181 25.79 14.35 -5.93
C ARG A 181 26.68 13.93 -7.11
N GLU A 182 27.22 14.89 -7.85
CA GLU A 182 28.11 14.63 -8.98
C GLU A 182 29.28 15.63 -8.97
N GLY A 183 30.46 15.18 -9.40
CA GLY A 183 31.66 16.00 -9.51
C GLY A 183 32.07 16.67 -8.19
N ARG A 184 32.43 17.95 -8.25
CA ARG A 184 32.79 18.77 -7.08
C ARG A 184 31.57 19.55 -6.55
N ALA A 185 30.64 18.83 -5.94
CA ALA A 185 29.40 19.40 -5.40
C ALA A 185 29.58 20.41 -4.24
N GLY A 186 30.80 20.56 -3.70
CA GLY A 186 31.09 21.40 -2.53
C GLY A 186 30.79 20.70 -1.19
N PRO A 187 30.93 21.41 -0.05
CA PRO A 187 30.60 20.88 1.26
C PRO A 187 29.10 20.53 1.40
N ARG A 188 28.79 19.43 2.08
CA ARG A 188 27.42 18.98 2.40
C ARG A 188 26.74 19.99 3.34
N PRO A 189 25.55 20.52 3.03
CA PRO A 189 24.74 21.26 3.99
C PRO A 189 24.29 20.35 5.15
N ALA A 190 24.42 20.82 6.39
CA ALA A 190 24.11 20.00 7.58
C ALA A 190 22.63 19.58 7.70
N ALA A 191 21.72 20.25 6.99
CA ALA A 191 20.29 19.95 6.95
C ALA A 191 19.89 19.05 5.76
N GLU A 192 20.85 18.54 4.98
CA GLU A 192 20.58 17.73 3.79
C GLU A 192 20.34 16.25 4.12
N ILE A 193 19.50 15.57 3.33
CA ILE A 193 19.29 14.12 3.29
C ILE A 193 19.50 13.62 1.86
#